data_AF-A0A496AFT6-F1
#
_entry.id   AF-A0A496AFT6-F1
#
_cell.length_a   1.000
_cell.length_b   1.000
_cell.length_c   1.000
_cell.angle_alpha   90.00
_cell.angle_beta   90.00
_cell.angle_gamma   90.00
#
_symmetry.space_group_name_H-M   'P 1'
#
loop_
_entity.id
_entity.type
_entity.pdbx_description
1 polymer ?
#
loop_
_entity_poly.entity_id
_entity_poly.type
_entity_poly.pdbx_seq_one_letter_code
_entity_poly.pdbx_strand_id
1 'polypeptide(L)'
;MFIRKYWVPISVFIVAIAGVGLYLLATQPPKDPVVIYKAVKPLEKSTAKVPVGDTSQGGHFHADGTWHEGPHETEVPPTEMPVPPRTTGGGYWSNGVYHRPSGYVPAYPGGQTSSNPFFADGVPEHLKCPEKWIGVYFWASGEYNEVDQKMRQIYREVIEQYNPKRPIHEVWARFIEDELFYQANADIPPLNPERYPPGSFAEAGAAPELAEAAGRIDWLIQNALDYPEVVKLMIEDSTTCNNAWRMELGFDKPGWNAVELVDGRTFYERSDHRYEFTFTDGNQTFTSTSSHSGGPNAPLVRINLNETSDEELEALGIDYSIIPYRQGGK
;
A
#
# COMPACT_ATOMS: atom_id res chain seq x y z
N MET A 1 -22.49 27.62 46.09
CA MET A 1 -23.10 26.43 46.71
C MET A 1 -24.03 25.65 45.78
N PHE A 2 -24.88 26.31 44.98
CA PHE A 2 -25.93 25.68 44.14
C PHE A 2 -25.52 24.46 43.28
N ILE A 3 -24.35 24.50 42.62
CA ILE A 3 -23.91 23.48 41.65
C ILE A 3 -24.02 22.04 42.21
N ARG A 4 -23.63 21.80 43.48
CA ARG A 4 -23.63 20.45 44.06
C ARG A 4 -25.03 19.82 44.22
N LYS A 5 -26.12 20.60 44.21
CA LYS A 5 -27.49 20.07 44.39
C LYS A 5 -28.04 19.35 43.15
N TYR A 6 -27.53 19.66 41.96
CA TYR A 6 -28.10 19.20 40.69
C TYR A 6 -27.34 18.03 40.04
N TRP A 7 -26.15 17.67 40.51
CA TRP A 7 -25.36 16.57 39.94
C TRP A 7 -26.07 15.21 39.99
N VAL A 8 -26.76 14.88 41.10
CA VAL A 8 -27.47 13.59 41.22
C VAL A 8 -28.57 13.43 40.17
N PRO A 9 -29.55 14.35 40.02
CA PRO A 9 -30.57 14.20 38.97
C PRO A 9 -29.99 14.29 37.54
N ILE A 10 -28.93 15.07 37.31
CA ILE A 10 -28.27 15.13 35.99
C ILE A 10 -27.65 13.77 35.62
N SER A 11 -26.89 13.14 36.52
CA SER A 11 -26.30 11.82 36.27
C SER A 11 -27.35 10.73 36.03
N VAL A 12 -28.46 10.74 36.80
CA VAL A 12 -29.58 9.81 36.58
C VAL A 12 -30.22 10.01 35.20
N PHE A 13 -30.38 11.26 34.75
CA PHE A 13 -30.95 11.56 33.44
C PHE A 13 -30.04 11.11 32.28
N ILE A 14 -28.73 11.29 32.40
CA ILE A 14 -27.74 10.80 31.42
C ILE A 14 -27.78 9.27 31.31
N VAL A 15 -27.81 8.56 32.45
CA VAL A 15 -27.91 7.09 32.47
C VAL A 15 -29.22 6.59 31.85
N ALA A 16 -30.34 7.28 32.08
CA ALA A 16 -31.61 6.95 31.46
C ALA A 16 -31.59 7.11 29.93
N ILE A 17 -31.00 8.20 29.41
CA ILE A 17 -30.84 8.41 27.96
C ILE A 17 -29.95 7.32 27.35
N ALA A 18 -28.82 6.99 27.98
CA ALA A 18 -27.92 5.95 27.50
C ALA A 18 -28.60 4.57 27.46
N GLY A 19 -29.36 4.22 28.49
CA GLY A 19 -30.13 2.97 28.55
C GLY A 19 -31.20 2.85 27.46
N VAL A 20 -31.96 3.93 27.21
CA VAL A 20 -32.96 3.96 26.13
C VAL A 20 -32.31 3.91 24.75
N GLY A 21 -31.19 4.62 24.56
CA GLY A 21 -30.43 4.59 23.30
C GLY A 21 -29.91 3.18 22.96
N LEU A 22 -29.30 2.50 23.94
CA LEU A 22 -28.82 1.12 23.77
C LEU A 22 -29.97 0.12 23.54
N TYR A 23 -31.10 0.27 24.25
CA TYR A 23 -32.27 -0.57 24.03
C TYR A 23 -32.81 -0.42 22.60
N LEU A 24 -33.00 0.81 22.12
CA LEU A 24 -33.49 1.07 20.77
C LEU A 24 -32.55 0.49 19.70
N LEU A 25 -31.23 0.60 19.90
CA LEU A 25 -30.20 0.01 19.02
C LEU A 25 -30.30 -1.53 18.98
N ALA A 26 -30.46 -2.18 20.14
CA ALA A 26 -30.61 -3.62 20.24
C ALA A 26 -31.94 -4.16 19.67
N THR A 27 -32.98 -3.32 19.57
CA THR A 27 -34.30 -3.70 19.03
C THR A 27 -34.48 -3.46 17.53
N GLN A 28 -33.49 -2.92 16.81
CA GLN A 28 -33.61 -2.76 15.36
C GLN A 28 -33.57 -4.14 14.68
N PRO A 29 -34.55 -4.49 13.83
CA PRO A 29 -34.48 -5.73 13.06
C PRO A 29 -33.28 -5.67 12.09
N PRO A 30 -32.61 -6.80 11.82
CA PRO A 30 -31.55 -6.84 10.82
C PRO A 30 -32.12 -6.41 9.46
N LYS A 31 -31.37 -5.57 8.73
CA LYS A 31 -31.76 -5.14 7.38
C LYS A 31 -31.79 -6.35 6.45
N ASP A 32 -32.83 -6.45 5.63
CA ASP A 32 -32.99 -7.54 4.67
C ASP A 32 -31.75 -7.65 3.75
N PRO A 33 -31.27 -8.87 3.47
CA PRO A 33 -30.09 -9.06 2.63
C PRO A 33 -30.38 -8.62 1.19
N VAL A 34 -29.61 -7.64 0.68
CA VAL A 34 -29.76 -7.14 -0.69
C VAL A 34 -29.24 -8.19 -1.67
N VAL A 35 -30.14 -9.00 -2.23
CA VAL A 35 -29.80 -10.01 -3.24
C VAL A 35 -29.55 -9.32 -4.59
N ILE A 36 -28.28 -9.00 -4.87
CA ILE A 36 -27.86 -8.42 -6.15
C ILE A 36 -27.81 -9.52 -7.20
N TYR A 37 -28.93 -9.75 -7.89
CA TYR A 37 -28.97 -10.52 -9.13
C TYR A 37 -28.19 -9.76 -10.23
N LYS A 38 -26.88 -9.95 -10.29
CA LYS A 38 -26.03 -9.41 -11.37
C LYS A 38 -26.43 -10.10 -12.67
N ALA A 39 -27.32 -9.44 -13.43
CA ALA A 39 -27.81 -9.94 -14.70
C ALA A 39 -26.65 -10.04 -15.71
N VAL A 40 -26.07 -11.23 -15.82
CA VAL A 40 -25.07 -11.56 -16.84
C VAL A 40 -25.76 -11.50 -18.19
N LYS A 41 -25.67 -10.34 -18.85
CA LYS A 41 -25.99 -10.24 -20.27
C LYS A 41 -25.11 -11.25 -21.01
N PRO A 42 -25.67 -12.18 -21.79
CA PRO A 42 -24.87 -13.01 -22.66
C PRO A 42 -24.03 -12.11 -23.56
N LEU A 43 -22.72 -12.34 -23.61
CA LEU A 43 -21.86 -11.68 -24.58
C LEU A 43 -22.42 -11.93 -25.99
N GLU A 44 -22.62 -10.87 -26.76
CA GLU A 44 -23.11 -11.00 -28.13
C GLU A 44 -22.08 -11.83 -28.92
N LYS A 45 -22.53 -12.96 -29.48
CA LYS A 45 -21.64 -13.84 -30.24
C LYS A 45 -21.06 -13.06 -31.41
N SER A 46 -19.74 -12.90 -31.42
CA SER A 46 -19.03 -12.23 -32.52
C SER A 46 -19.49 -12.77 -33.87
N THR A 47 -20.05 -11.88 -34.68
CA THR A 47 -20.49 -12.18 -36.05
C THR A 47 -19.39 -11.98 -37.08
N ALA A 48 -18.15 -11.77 -36.63
CA ALA A 48 -16.97 -11.69 -37.47
C ALA A 48 -16.78 -12.99 -38.26
N LYS A 49 -17.05 -12.93 -39.56
CA LYS A 49 -16.77 -14.04 -40.48
C LYS A 49 -15.27 -14.09 -40.72
N VAL A 50 -14.64 -15.22 -40.43
CA VAL A 50 -13.28 -15.53 -40.86
C VAL A 50 -13.20 -15.38 -42.38
N PRO A 51 -12.15 -14.73 -42.94
CA PRO A 51 -11.92 -14.73 -44.39
C PRO A 51 -11.65 -16.16 -44.87
N VAL A 52 -12.62 -16.77 -45.57
CA VAL A 52 -12.45 -18.12 -46.12
C VAL A 52 -11.65 -18.02 -47.43
N GLY A 53 -10.33 -17.89 -47.29
CA GLY A 53 -9.36 -18.11 -48.36
C GLY A 53 -8.76 -19.51 -48.26
N ASP A 54 -8.73 -20.26 -49.37
CA ASP A 54 -8.61 -21.73 -49.40
C ASP A 54 -7.30 -22.36 -48.87
N THR A 55 -6.35 -21.59 -48.31
CA THR A 55 -5.01 -22.10 -47.91
C THR A 55 -4.52 -21.69 -46.52
N SER A 56 -5.26 -20.91 -45.73
CA SER A 56 -4.77 -20.43 -44.42
C SER A 56 -5.34 -21.21 -43.24
N GLN A 57 -4.46 -21.88 -42.48
CA GLN A 57 -4.81 -22.65 -41.27
C GLN A 57 -4.14 -22.11 -39.98
N GLY A 58 -3.39 -21.02 -40.06
CA GLY A 58 -2.70 -20.42 -38.93
C GLY A 58 -3.26 -19.03 -38.62
N GLY A 59 -3.91 -18.86 -37.47
CA GLY A 59 -4.35 -17.55 -36.99
C GLY A 59 -5.16 -17.66 -35.70
N HIS A 60 -5.32 -16.54 -34.99
CA HIS A 60 -6.07 -16.49 -33.75
C HIS A 60 -6.75 -15.13 -33.51
N PHE A 61 -7.82 -15.15 -32.70
CA PHE A 61 -8.51 -13.95 -32.23
C PHE A 61 -7.94 -13.48 -30.90
N HIS A 62 -7.74 -12.16 -30.77
CA HIS A 62 -7.40 -11.49 -29.53
C HIS A 62 -8.68 -11.07 -28.76
N ALA A 63 -8.54 -10.80 -27.46
CA ALA A 63 -9.65 -10.41 -26.59
C ALA A 63 -10.28 -9.04 -26.92
N ASP A 64 -9.61 -8.23 -27.74
CA ASP A 64 -10.12 -6.97 -28.30
C ASP A 64 -10.98 -7.15 -29.56
N GLY A 65 -11.10 -8.38 -30.07
CA GLY A 65 -11.84 -8.72 -31.30
C GLY A 65 -11.02 -8.65 -32.59
N THR A 66 -9.72 -8.37 -32.54
CA THR A 66 -8.84 -8.42 -33.71
C THR A 66 -8.46 -9.86 -34.08
N TRP A 67 -8.18 -10.10 -35.36
CA TRP A 67 -7.72 -11.38 -35.91
C TRP A 67 -6.30 -11.23 -36.46
N HIS A 68 -5.40 -12.10 -36.03
CA HIS A 68 -4.04 -12.19 -36.55
C HIS A 68 -3.88 -13.47 -37.37
N GLU A 69 -3.40 -13.32 -38.60
CA GLU A 69 -3.13 -14.42 -39.54
C GLU A 69 -1.63 -14.71 -39.57
N GLY A 70 -1.26 -15.98 -39.34
CA GLY A 70 0.10 -16.45 -39.13
C GLY A 70 0.54 -16.53 -37.65
N PRO A 71 1.58 -17.32 -37.34
CA PRO A 71 2.35 -17.12 -36.10
C PRO A 71 3.08 -15.77 -36.16
N HIS A 72 3.39 -15.17 -35.02
CA HIS A 72 4.23 -13.97 -34.97
C HIS A 72 5.54 -14.21 -35.72
N GLU A 73 5.94 -13.27 -36.59
CA GLU A 73 7.30 -13.27 -37.12
C GLU A 73 8.28 -13.16 -35.95
N THR A 74 9.25 -14.07 -35.89
CA THR A 74 10.37 -13.96 -34.95
C THR A 74 11.14 -12.70 -35.32
N GLU A 75 11.00 -11.63 -34.53
CA GLU A 75 11.55 -10.32 -34.84
C GLU A 75 13.06 -10.42 -35.14
N VAL A 76 13.42 -10.25 -36.41
CA VAL A 76 14.80 -9.98 -36.81
C VAL A 76 15.12 -8.59 -36.25
N PRO A 77 16.13 -8.46 -35.38
CA PRO A 77 16.34 -7.23 -34.61
C PRO A 77 16.50 -6.03 -35.56
N PRO A 78 15.72 -4.95 -35.38
CA PRO A 78 15.62 -3.90 -36.37
C PRO A 78 16.95 -3.17 -36.58
N THR A 79 17.33 -2.99 -37.85
CA THR A 79 18.43 -2.11 -38.24
C THR A 79 18.16 -0.69 -37.73
N GLU A 80 19.21 -0.05 -37.21
CA GLU A 80 19.20 1.18 -36.41
C GLU A 80 18.11 2.20 -36.76
N MET A 81 17.03 2.22 -35.97
CA MET A 81 16.24 3.44 -35.81
C MET A 81 17.08 4.50 -35.08
N PRO A 82 16.90 5.81 -35.37
CA PRO A 82 17.69 6.86 -34.72
C PRO A 82 17.50 6.81 -33.21
N VAL A 83 18.59 6.51 -32.50
CA VAL A 83 18.61 6.32 -31.05
C VAL A 83 18.06 7.57 -30.36
N PRO A 84 16.92 7.51 -29.64
CA PRO A 84 16.52 8.59 -28.75
C PRO A 84 17.63 8.75 -27.71
N PRO A 85 18.01 9.99 -27.35
CA PRO A 85 19.22 10.25 -26.56
C PRO A 85 19.21 9.42 -25.28
N ARG A 86 20.19 8.52 -25.14
CA ARG A 86 20.29 7.56 -24.03
C ARG A 86 20.28 8.30 -22.69
N THR A 87 19.13 8.33 -22.03
CA THR A 87 19.05 8.53 -20.58
C THR A 87 19.67 7.30 -19.93
N THR A 88 20.80 7.49 -19.24
CA THR A 88 21.64 6.40 -18.72
C THR A 88 21.11 5.79 -17.41
N GLY A 89 19.88 5.28 -17.47
CA GLY A 89 19.20 4.60 -16.37
C GLY A 89 18.24 3.52 -16.88
N GLY A 90 18.77 2.33 -17.13
CA GLY A 90 18.03 1.22 -17.74
C GLY A 90 17.43 0.26 -16.70
N GLY A 91 16.29 0.62 -16.11
CA GLY A 91 15.39 -0.33 -15.46
C GLY A 91 14.18 -0.62 -16.34
N TYR A 92 13.50 -1.76 -16.14
CA TYR A 92 12.25 -2.07 -16.84
C TYR A 92 11.27 -2.84 -15.95
N TRP A 93 9.99 -2.77 -16.27
CA TRP A 93 8.94 -3.48 -15.55
C TRP A 93 8.55 -4.76 -16.30
N SER A 94 8.33 -5.86 -15.58
CA SER A 94 7.65 -7.04 -16.13
C SER A 94 6.84 -7.76 -15.04
N ASN A 95 5.64 -8.22 -15.39
CA ASN A 95 4.70 -8.91 -14.49
C ASN A 95 4.45 -8.19 -13.15
N GLY A 96 4.36 -6.85 -13.19
CA GLY A 96 4.11 -6.01 -12.00
C GLY A 96 5.32 -5.78 -11.08
N VAL A 97 6.46 -6.43 -11.37
CA VAL A 97 7.74 -6.33 -10.65
C VAL A 97 8.70 -5.42 -11.42
N TYR A 98 9.50 -4.62 -10.70
CA TYR A 98 10.56 -3.80 -11.28
C TYR A 98 11.86 -4.60 -11.39
N HIS A 99 12.37 -4.75 -12.61
CA HIS A 99 13.60 -5.50 -12.91
C HIS A 99 14.76 -4.52 -13.08
N ARG A 100 15.46 -4.28 -11.96
CA ARG A 100 16.72 -3.55 -11.92
C ARG A 100 17.86 -4.45 -12.40
N PRO A 101 18.76 -4.01 -13.30
CA PRO A 101 19.95 -4.78 -13.65
C PRO A 101 20.82 -5.00 -12.41
N SER A 102 21.28 -6.23 -12.20
CA SER A 102 22.20 -6.55 -11.11
C SER A 102 23.47 -5.69 -11.21
N GLY A 103 23.80 -4.99 -10.13
CA GLY A 103 24.92 -4.03 -10.09
C GLY A 103 24.62 -2.61 -10.57
N TYR A 104 23.39 -2.27 -10.99
CA TYR A 104 23.05 -0.87 -11.31
C TYR A 104 22.85 -0.02 -10.05
N VAL A 105 23.91 0.64 -9.60
CA VAL A 105 23.82 1.81 -8.68
C VAL A 105 23.68 3.07 -9.55
N PRO A 106 22.75 4.00 -9.26
CA PRO A 106 22.64 5.23 -10.03
C PRO A 106 23.84 6.10 -9.68
N ALA A 107 24.56 6.58 -10.70
CA ALA A 107 25.69 7.46 -10.47
C ALA A 107 25.21 8.84 -10.00
N TYR A 108 25.06 9.00 -8.68
CA TYR A 108 25.04 10.32 -8.06
C TYR A 108 26.30 11.10 -8.51
N PRO A 109 26.20 12.42 -8.74
CA PRO A 109 27.33 13.23 -9.21
C PRO A 109 28.39 13.41 -8.11
N GLY A 110 29.22 12.39 -7.92
CA GLY A 110 30.52 12.45 -7.25
C GLY A 110 30.52 12.61 -5.73
N GLY A 111 30.44 11.49 -5.00
CA GLY A 111 31.20 11.34 -3.74
C GLY A 111 30.48 11.63 -2.41
N GLN A 112 29.25 11.16 -2.22
CA GLN A 112 28.54 11.20 -0.93
C GLN A 112 28.09 9.80 -0.49
N THR A 113 28.28 9.49 0.80
CA THR A 113 27.79 8.26 1.48
C THR A 113 26.62 8.59 2.41
N SER A 114 25.77 9.50 1.96
CA SER A 114 24.60 10.06 2.66
C SER A 114 23.76 10.78 1.60
N SER A 115 22.44 10.65 1.63
CA SER A 115 21.55 11.30 0.66
C SER A 115 21.20 12.77 0.98
N ASN A 116 21.71 13.33 2.08
CA ASN A 116 21.44 14.73 2.48
C ASN A 116 22.69 15.63 2.41
N PRO A 117 22.78 16.52 1.40
CA PRO A 117 23.77 17.59 1.29
C PRO A 117 23.26 18.97 1.77
N PHE A 118 22.50 19.02 2.87
CA PHE A 118 22.01 20.25 3.52
C PHE A 118 21.16 21.19 2.65
N PHE A 119 20.02 20.67 2.15
CA PHE A 119 18.87 21.45 1.67
C PHE A 119 19.07 22.29 0.39
N ALA A 120 18.16 22.12 -0.57
CA ALA A 120 18.12 22.96 -1.76
C ALA A 120 17.92 24.46 -1.41
N ASP A 121 18.48 25.34 -2.24
CA ASP A 121 18.38 26.79 -2.07
C ASP A 121 16.91 27.24 -1.90
N GLY A 122 16.61 27.86 -0.76
CA GLY A 122 15.28 28.39 -0.44
C GLY A 122 14.52 27.69 0.68
N VAL A 123 14.97 26.51 1.17
CA VAL A 123 14.34 25.87 2.34
C VAL A 123 14.53 26.72 3.61
N PRO A 124 13.46 27.09 4.33
CA PRO A 124 13.54 27.85 5.58
C PRO A 124 14.41 27.17 6.64
N GLU A 125 15.22 27.96 7.36
CA GLU A 125 16.19 27.46 8.33
C GLU A 125 15.57 26.57 9.43
N HIS A 126 14.35 26.90 9.88
CA HIS A 126 13.64 26.13 10.90
C HIS A 126 12.99 24.83 10.38
N LEU A 127 12.96 24.60 9.07
CA LEU A 127 12.57 23.32 8.46
C LEU A 127 13.76 22.40 8.18
N LYS A 128 14.99 22.90 8.29
CA LYS A 128 16.20 22.09 8.13
C LYS A 128 16.35 21.07 9.25
N CYS A 129 16.97 19.93 8.90
CA CYS A 129 17.47 18.94 9.84
C CYS A 129 18.64 19.54 10.64
N PRO A 130 18.61 19.50 11.98
CA PRO A 130 19.78 19.87 12.79
C PRO A 130 20.98 19.01 12.43
N GLU A 131 22.16 19.61 12.31
CA GLU A 131 23.43 18.91 12.02
C GLU A 131 23.67 17.71 12.95
N LYS A 132 23.29 17.84 14.24
CA LYS A 132 23.37 16.75 15.24
C LYS A 132 22.53 15.49 14.93
N TRP A 133 21.66 15.52 13.93
CA TRP A 133 20.78 14.41 13.53
C TRP A 133 21.04 13.88 12.11
N ILE A 134 22.02 14.44 11.39
CA ILE A 134 22.44 13.92 10.08
C ILE A 134 23.23 12.62 10.30
N GLY A 135 22.92 11.58 9.51
CA GLY A 135 23.41 10.22 9.75
C GLY A 135 22.80 9.51 10.97
N VAL A 136 21.93 10.16 11.74
CA VAL A 136 21.35 9.58 12.97
C VAL A 136 20.05 8.85 12.64
N TYR A 137 20.00 7.58 13.01
CA TYR A 137 18.76 6.78 12.98
C TYR A 137 17.84 7.15 14.15
N PHE A 138 16.55 7.27 13.87
CA PHE A 138 15.48 7.64 14.80
C PHE A 138 15.45 6.70 16.02
N TRP A 139 15.59 5.38 15.77
CA TRP A 139 15.71 4.37 16.82
C TRP A 139 17.01 4.49 17.63
N ALA A 140 18.11 4.92 17.02
CA ALA A 140 19.42 5.05 17.65
C ALA A 140 19.51 6.30 18.53
N SER A 141 18.73 7.34 18.22
CA SER A 141 18.69 8.60 18.96
C SER A 141 18.50 8.37 20.47
N GLY A 142 19.16 9.20 21.28
CA GLY A 142 18.85 9.34 22.71
C GLY A 142 17.74 10.37 22.99
N GLU A 143 17.30 11.05 21.94
CA GLU A 143 16.46 12.27 21.99
C GLU A 143 15.06 12.04 21.38
N TYR A 144 14.61 10.78 21.26
CA TYR A 144 13.40 10.34 20.53
C TYR A 144 12.21 11.32 20.57
N ASN A 145 11.86 11.83 21.74
CA ASN A 145 10.73 12.77 21.93
C ASN A 145 10.97 14.16 21.30
N GLU A 146 12.21 14.67 21.32
CA GLU A 146 12.60 15.92 20.65
C GLU A 146 12.55 15.74 19.13
N VAL A 147 13.04 14.59 18.65
CA VAL A 147 13.01 14.24 17.23
C VAL A 147 11.57 14.10 16.72
N ASP A 148 10.74 13.28 17.36
CA ASP A 148 9.31 13.10 17.01
C ASP A 148 8.56 14.44 16.96
N GLN A 149 8.76 15.33 17.95
CA GLN A 149 8.13 16.65 17.96
C GLN A 149 8.58 17.54 16.79
N LYS A 150 9.88 17.56 16.49
CA LYS A 150 10.45 18.32 15.36
C LYS A 150 10.01 17.74 14.01
N MET A 151 9.94 16.41 13.86
CA MET A 151 9.38 15.75 12.68
C MET A 151 7.91 16.14 12.47
N ARG A 152 7.07 16.06 13.51
CA ARG A 152 5.65 16.47 13.45
C ARG A 152 5.47 17.95 13.12
N GLN A 153 6.36 18.82 13.60
CA GLN A 153 6.36 20.24 13.24
C GLN A 153 6.67 20.43 11.75
N ILE A 154 7.76 19.83 11.26
CA ILE A 154 8.16 19.93 9.85
C ILE A 154 7.05 19.39 8.96
N TYR A 155 6.56 18.17 9.22
CA TYR A 155 5.48 17.55 8.44
C TYR A 155 4.26 18.46 8.36
N ARG A 156 3.79 19.01 9.48
CA ARG A 156 2.63 19.93 9.49
C ARG A 156 2.88 21.17 8.65
N GLU A 157 3.97 21.89 8.91
CA GLU A 157 4.22 23.17 8.24
C GLU A 157 4.46 22.99 6.74
N VAL A 158 5.17 21.94 6.36
CA VAL A 158 5.42 21.59 4.97
C VAL A 158 4.12 21.19 4.26
N ILE A 159 3.24 20.41 4.90
CA ILE A 159 1.91 20.07 4.34
C ILE A 159 0.99 21.30 4.23
N GLU A 160 1.03 22.22 5.20
CA GLU A 160 0.16 23.40 5.25
C GLU A 160 0.60 24.52 4.30
N GLN A 161 1.92 24.75 4.14
CA GLN A 161 2.47 25.95 3.48
C GLN A 161 3.28 25.67 2.21
N TYR A 162 3.93 24.51 2.09
CA TYR A 162 4.91 24.23 1.02
C TYR A 162 4.48 23.08 0.08
N ASN A 163 3.39 22.37 0.39
CA ASN A 163 2.86 21.28 -0.42
C ASN A 163 2.24 21.78 -1.74
N PRO A 164 2.79 21.42 -2.93
CA PRO A 164 2.29 21.88 -4.22
C PRO A 164 1.06 21.10 -4.72
N LYS A 165 0.64 20.04 -3.99
CA LYS A 165 -0.57 19.23 -4.22
C LYS A 165 -0.56 18.53 -5.59
N ARG A 166 0.61 17.99 -5.98
CA ARG A 166 0.73 17.09 -7.13
C ARG A 166 -0.16 15.86 -6.90
N PRO A 167 -0.84 15.33 -7.93
CA PRO A 167 -1.52 14.04 -7.82
C PRO A 167 -0.55 12.97 -7.33
N ILE A 168 -0.96 12.16 -6.33
CA ILE A 168 -0.08 11.14 -5.71
C ILE A 168 0.58 10.24 -6.77
N HIS A 169 -0.14 9.91 -7.84
CA HIS A 169 0.34 9.02 -8.90
C HIS A 169 1.42 9.62 -9.81
N GLU A 170 1.60 10.94 -9.81
CA GLU A 170 2.72 11.60 -10.50
C GLU A 170 4.02 11.55 -9.67
N VAL A 171 3.91 11.42 -8.34
CA VAL A 171 5.06 11.43 -7.41
C VAL A 171 5.42 10.06 -6.85
N TRP A 172 4.47 9.13 -6.73
CA TRP A 172 4.66 7.85 -6.03
C TRP A 172 5.79 7.01 -6.61
N ALA A 173 5.80 6.79 -7.93
CA ALA A 173 6.84 5.99 -8.58
C ALA A 173 8.26 6.57 -8.38
N ARG A 174 8.37 7.91 -8.24
CA ARG A 174 9.64 8.59 -7.99
C ARG A 174 10.04 8.55 -6.51
N PHE A 175 9.09 8.71 -5.59
CA PHE A 175 9.30 8.44 -4.16
C PHE A 175 9.81 7.01 -3.92
N ILE A 176 9.22 6.01 -4.59
CA ILE A 176 9.69 4.62 -4.56
C ILE A 176 11.09 4.45 -5.16
N GLU A 177 11.43 5.14 -6.26
CA GLU A 177 12.79 5.11 -6.84
C GLU A 177 13.83 5.67 -5.86
N ASP A 178 13.54 6.79 -5.21
CA ASP A 178 14.44 7.45 -4.26
C ASP A 178 14.56 6.67 -2.93
N GLU A 179 13.48 6.05 -2.45
CA GLU A 179 13.52 5.06 -1.37
C GLU A 179 14.36 3.83 -1.75
N LEU A 180 14.14 3.19 -2.91
CA LEU A 180 14.95 2.08 -3.41
C LEU A 180 16.43 2.45 -3.61
N PHE A 181 16.73 3.73 -3.88
CA PHE A 181 18.10 4.22 -3.87
C PHE A 181 18.64 4.31 -2.43
N TYR A 182 17.90 4.95 -1.53
CA TYR A 182 18.30 5.12 -0.13
C TYR A 182 18.53 3.78 0.58
N GLN A 183 17.59 2.84 0.50
CA GLN A 183 17.70 1.50 1.09
C GLN A 183 18.96 0.74 0.59
N ALA A 184 19.38 0.98 -0.66
CA ALA A 184 20.56 0.35 -1.27
C ALA A 184 21.91 1.07 -0.98
N ASN A 185 21.89 2.24 -0.34
CA ASN A 185 23.09 3.07 -0.11
C ASN A 185 23.23 3.57 1.34
N ALA A 186 22.21 3.38 2.18
CA ALA A 186 22.22 3.78 3.58
C ALA A 186 23.12 2.86 4.43
N ASP A 187 23.80 3.47 5.37
CA ASP A 187 24.72 2.85 6.32
C ASP A 187 23.95 2.22 7.49
N ILE A 188 23.34 1.04 7.27
CA ILE A 188 22.63 0.31 8.34
C ILE A 188 23.63 0.02 9.49
N PRO A 189 23.46 0.62 10.68
CA PRO A 189 24.40 0.42 11.78
C PRO A 189 24.27 -1.01 12.32
N PRO A 190 25.38 -1.68 12.70
CA PRO A 190 25.29 -2.95 13.41
C PRO A 190 24.51 -2.74 14.70
N LEU A 191 23.57 -3.65 14.97
CA LEU A 191 22.75 -3.56 16.18
C LEU A 191 23.62 -3.59 17.43
N ASN A 192 23.27 -2.76 18.41
CA ASN A 192 23.80 -2.90 19.76
C ASN A 192 22.97 -3.98 20.50
N PRO A 193 23.52 -5.19 20.75
CA PRO A 193 22.78 -6.27 21.40
C PRO A 193 22.50 -6.01 22.88
N GLU A 194 23.16 -5.03 23.50
CA GLU A 194 22.86 -4.59 24.87
C GLU A 194 21.62 -3.67 24.92
N ARG A 195 21.35 -2.93 23.83
CA ARG A 195 20.17 -2.08 23.67
C ARG A 195 18.97 -2.86 23.09
N TYR A 196 19.25 -3.85 22.25
CA TYR A 196 18.27 -4.69 21.56
C TYR A 196 18.64 -6.17 21.74
N PRO A 197 18.31 -6.78 22.89
CA PRO A 197 18.68 -8.16 23.18
C PRO A 197 17.89 -9.15 22.31
N PRO A 198 18.43 -10.36 22.08
CA PRO A 198 17.74 -11.40 21.32
C PRO A 198 16.37 -11.78 21.88
N GLY A 199 15.41 -12.00 20.98
CA GLY A 199 14.00 -12.24 21.27
C GLY A 199 13.17 -10.98 21.53
N SER A 200 13.70 -9.77 21.34
CA SER A 200 12.95 -8.52 21.51
C SER A 200 12.21 -8.11 20.23
N PHE A 201 11.07 -7.43 20.38
CA PHE A 201 10.33 -6.85 19.24
C PHE A 201 11.20 -5.87 18.43
N ALA A 202 12.18 -5.23 19.08
CA ALA A 202 13.14 -4.36 18.44
C ALA A 202 14.21 -5.13 17.64
N GLU A 203 14.60 -6.35 18.03
CA GLU A 203 15.43 -7.22 17.18
C GLU A 203 14.68 -7.59 15.90
N ALA A 204 13.39 -7.94 15.98
CA ALA A 204 12.58 -8.27 14.80
C ALA A 204 12.46 -7.10 13.81
N GLY A 205 12.37 -5.86 14.31
CA GLY A 205 12.39 -4.63 13.49
C GLY A 205 13.78 -4.12 13.09
N ALA A 206 14.85 -4.84 13.41
CA ALA A 206 16.22 -4.36 13.20
C ALA A 206 17.24 -5.44 12.74
N ALA A 207 16.86 -6.72 12.70
CA ALA A 207 17.70 -7.78 12.13
C ALA A 207 18.14 -7.38 10.70
N PRO A 208 19.44 -7.39 10.33
CA PRO A 208 19.91 -6.75 9.08
C PRO A 208 19.31 -7.28 7.76
N GLU A 209 18.60 -8.40 7.79
CA GLU A 209 17.89 -9.01 6.66
C GLU A 209 16.41 -8.55 6.54
N LEU A 210 15.90 -7.89 7.58
CA LEU A 210 14.54 -7.33 7.72
C LEU A 210 14.53 -5.84 8.09
N ALA A 211 15.69 -5.30 8.46
CA ALA A 211 15.89 -3.89 8.76
C ALA A 211 15.71 -3.08 7.49
N GLU A 212 14.52 -2.51 7.34
CA GLU A 212 14.36 -1.28 6.58
C GLU A 212 15.48 -0.33 7.04
N ALA A 213 16.29 0.19 6.12
CA ALA A 213 17.19 1.30 6.44
C ALA A 213 16.40 2.59 6.74
N ALA A 214 15.07 2.54 6.61
CA ALA A 214 14.14 3.61 6.93
C ALA A 214 14.39 4.21 8.33
N GLY A 215 14.09 5.50 8.46
CA GLY A 215 14.17 6.18 9.73
C GLY A 215 15.54 6.79 10.08
N ARG A 216 16.46 7.01 9.14
CA ARG A 216 17.41 8.13 9.35
C ARG A 216 16.63 9.45 9.38
N ILE A 217 16.95 10.30 10.35
CA ILE A 217 16.18 11.51 10.64
C ILE A 217 16.29 12.52 9.50
N ASP A 218 17.47 12.63 8.90
CA ASP A 218 17.70 13.46 7.71
C ASP A 218 16.89 12.98 6.49
N TRP A 219 16.84 11.67 6.24
CA TRP A 219 16.05 11.09 5.15
C TRP A 219 14.54 11.33 5.32
N LEU A 220 14.01 11.15 6.54
CA LEU A 220 12.60 11.44 6.82
C LEU A 220 12.24 12.92 6.60
N ILE A 221 13.17 13.85 6.86
CA ILE A 221 12.99 15.29 6.59
C ILE A 221 13.05 15.56 5.09
N GLN A 222 13.96 14.92 4.36
CA GLN A 222 14.07 15.05 2.91
C GLN A 222 12.79 14.57 2.20
N ASN A 223 12.27 13.40 2.57
CA ASN A 223 10.99 12.87 2.09
C ASN A 223 9.81 13.83 2.32
N ALA A 224 9.77 14.56 3.43
CA ALA A 224 8.72 15.54 3.68
C ALA A 224 8.81 16.75 2.75
N LEU A 225 10.02 17.20 2.42
CA LEU A 225 10.25 18.36 1.54
C LEU A 225 10.03 18.01 0.06
N ASP A 226 10.51 16.85 -0.39
CA ASP A 226 10.42 16.42 -1.79
C ASP A 226 9.07 15.77 -2.14
N TYR A 227 8.45 15.08 -1.17
CA TYR A 227 7.20 14.32 -1.32
C TYR A 227 6.15 14.64 -0.23
N PRO A 228 5.80 15.93 -0.01
CA PRO A 228 4.83 16.35 1.02
C PRO A 228 3.43 15.77 0.82
N GLU A 229 3.06 15.38 -0.40
CA GLU A 229 1.82 14.67 -0.69
C GLU A 229 1.86 13.22 -0.19
N VAL A 230 3.00 12.53 -0.30
CA VAL A 230 3.21 11.20 0.26
C VAL A 230 3.24 11.26 1.79
N VAL A 231 3.88 12.27 2.39
CA VAL A 231 3.86 12.43 3.86
C VAL A 231 2.46 12.82 4.37
N LYS A 232 1.68 13.58 3.59
CA LYS A 232 0.25 13.82 3.89
C LYS A 232 -0.56 12.51 3.85
N LEU A 233 -0.34 11.70 2.82
CA LEU A 233 -0.95 10.38 2.68
C LEU A 233 -0.56 9.43 3.84
N MET A 234 0.70 9.41 4.26
CA MET A 234 1.17 8.66 5.43
C MET A 234 0.52 9.10 6.76
N ILE A 235 -0.09 10.30 6.81
CA ILE A 235 -0.79 10.82 8.01
C ILE A 235 -2.30 10.57 7.92
N GLU A 236 -2.90 10.69 6.72
CA GLU A 236 -4.35 10.52 6.51
C GLU A 236 -4.75 9.05 6.29
N ASP A 237 -3.87 8.25 5.70
CA ASP A 237 -4.05 6.83 5.40
C ASP A 237 -2.74 6.05 5.59
N SER A 238 -2.18 6.13 6.80
CA SER A 238 -0.95 5.41 7.19
C SER A 238 -1.04 3.90 6.90
N THR A 239 -2.23 3.32 7.09
CA THR A 239 -2.50 1.89 6.92
C THR A 239 -2.71 1.46 5.47
N THR A 240 -2.93 2.36 4.50
CA THR A 240 -2.86 2.02 3.05
C THR A 240 -1.56 2.51 2.40
N CYS A 241 -0.82 3.42 3.03
CA CYS A 241 0.50 3.84 2.55
C CYS A 241 1.63 2.83 2.83
N ASN A 242 1.59 2.08 3.94
CA ASN A 242 2.77 1.37 4.47
C ASN A 242 3.16 0.07 3.69
N ASN A 243 2.34 -0.99 3.70
CA ASN A 243 2.52 -2.18 2.84
C ASN A 243 2.40 -1.90 1.33
N ALA A 244 1.88 -0.75 0.90
CA ALA A 244 2.07 -0.26 -0.47
C ALA A 244 3.55 0.12 -0.72
N TRP A 245 4.15 0.92 0.18
CA TRP A 245 5.58 1.24 0.15
C TRP A 245 6.46 -0.02 0.35
N ARG A 246 6.21 -0.86 1.36
CA ARG A 246 6.98 -2.10 1.61
C ARG A 246 6.86 -3.14 0.49
N MET A 247 5.72 -3.26 -0.21
CA MET A 247 5.62 -4.10 -1.42
C MET A 247 6.43 -3.52 -2.58
N GLU A 248 6.36 -2.20 -2.79
CA GLU A 248 7.14 -1.51 -3.84
C GLU A 248 8.67 -1.58 -3.58
N LEU A 249 9.08 -1.62 -2.31
CA LEU A 249 10.46 -1.89 -1.89
C LEU A 249 10.84 -3.38 -1.90
N GLY A 250 9.88 -4.28 -2.10
CA GLY A 250 10.09 -5.73 -2.13
C GLY A 250 10.28 -6.41 -0.77
N PHE A 251 10.04 -5.70 0.33
CA PHE A 251 10.04 -6.29 1.68
C PHE A 251 8.84 -7.23 1.89
N ASP A 252 7.67 -6.82 1.40
CA ASP A 252 6.44 -7.61 1.44
C ASP A 252 6.11 -8.20 0.06
N LYS A 253 5.58 -9.43 0.03
CA LYS A 253 5.05 -10.04 -1.20
C LYS A 253 3.71 -9.39 -1.58
N PRO A 254 3.26 -9.48 -2.85
CA PRO A 254 1.87 -9.21 -3.23
C PRO A 254 0.93 -10.21 -2.54
N GLY A 255 0.53 -9.82 -1.34
CA GLY A 255 -0.24 -10.57 -0.35
C GLY A 255 -0.44 -9.75 0.93
N TRP A 256 -0.23 -8.42 0.86
CA TRP A 256 -0.53 -7.43 1.91
C TRP A 256 -2.05 -7.15 1.96
N ASN A 257 -2.79 -8.27 1.98
CA ASN A 257 -4.24 -8.48 2.07
C ASN A 257 -4.57 -9.96 2.39
N ALA A 258 -3.58 -10.80 2.66
CA ALA A 258 -3.74 -12.22 2.98
C ALA A 258 -4.26 -12.40 4.43
N VAL A 259 -5.29 -13.21 4.58
CA VAL A 259 -5.95 -13.54 5.85
C VAL A 259 -5.93 -15.06 6.02
N GLU A 260 -5.42 -15.52 7.16
CA GLU A 260 -5.56 -16.91 7.58
C GLU A 260 -6.99 -17.15 8.06
N LEU A 261 -7.66 -18.10 7.42
CA LEU A 261 -9.05 -18.46 7.67
C LEU A 261 -9.17 -19.43 8.85
N VAL A 262 -10.37 -19.53 9.41
CA VAL A 262 -10.66 -20.39 10.59
C VAL A 262 -10.51 -21.90 10.34
N ASP A 263 -10.35 -22.30 9.07
CA ASP A 263 -10.07 -23.67 8.63
C ASP A 263 -8.60 -23.89 8.22
N GLY A 264 -7.72 -22.89 8.41
CA GLY A 264 -6.29 -22.94 8.12
C GLY A 264 -5.90 -22.60 6.68
N ARG A 265 -6.83 -22.11 5.85
CA ARG A 265 -6.55 -21.66 4.47
C ARG A 265 -6.19 -20.19 4.38
N THR A 266 -5.60 -19.79 3.26
CA THR A 266 -5.30 -18.38 2.96
C THR A 266 -6.34 -17.80 2.02
N PHE A 267 -6.95 -16.68 2.39
CA PHE A 267 -7.76 -15.84 1.50
C PHE A 267 -7.08 -14.48 1.27
N TYR A 268 -7.32 -13.85 0.12
CA TYR A 268 -6.79 -12.51 -0.19
C TYR A 268 -7.96 -11.52 -0.24
N GLU A 269 -7.93 -10.42 0.50
CA GLU A 269 -9.04 -9.45 0.54
C GLU A 269 -8.95 -8.39 -0.57
N ARG A 270 -10.07 -8.06 -1.23
CA ARG A 270 -10.17 -6.88 -2.08
C ARG A 270 -10.47 -5.61 -1.28
N SER A 271 -9.87 -4.49 -1.67
CA SER A 271 -10.02 -3.20 -0.95
C SER A 271 -11.37 -2.51 -1.14
N ASP A 272 -12.17 -2.97 -2.10
CA ASP A 272 -13.50 -2.43 -2.41
C ASP A 272 -14.65 -3.22 -1.77
N HIS A 273 -14.37 -4.28 -1.00
CA HIS A 273 -15.37 -5.19 -0.42
C HIS A 273 -15.28 -5.31 1.11
N ARG A 274 -16.28 -6.00 1.68
CA ARG A 274 -16.27 -6.59 3.02
C ARG A 274 -16.46 -8.09 2.88
N TYR A 275 -15.93 -8.86 3.83
CA TYR A 275 -16.00 -10.31 3.80
C TYR A 275 -16.64 -10.88 5.08
N GLU A 276 -17.51 -11.88 4.90
CA GLU A 276 -18.15 -12.66 5.96
C GLU A 276 -17.96 -14.14 5.62
N PHE A 277 -17.08 -14.79 6.37
CA PHE A 277 -16.69 -16.19 6.18
C PHE A 277 -17.48 -17.06 7.16
N THR A 278 -18.16 -18.09 6.68
CA THR A 278 -18.84 -19.09 7.51
C THR A 278 -18.18 -20.44 7.38
N PHE A 279 -17.96 -21.12 8.51
CA PHE A 279 -17.40 -22.48 8.57
C PHE A 279 -18.16 -23.30 9.60
N THR A 280 -18.38 -24.59 9.34
CA THR A 280 -19.07 -25.53 10.24
C THR A 280 -18.20 -26.76 10.46
N ASP A 281 -17.91 -27.08 11.72
CA ASP A 281 -17.06 -28.22 12.13
C ASP A 281 -17.82 -29.56 12.26
N GLY A 282 -19.10 -29.57 11.88
CA GLY A 282 -20.04 -30.67 12.05
C GLY A 282 -20.97 -30.52 13.27
N ASN A 283 -20.62 -29.70 14.26
CA ASN A 283 -21.44 -29.43 15.46
C ASN A 283 -21.74 -27.94 15.67
N GLN A 284 -20.82 -27.06 15.30
CA GLN A 284 -20.91 -25.61 15.48
C GLN A 284 -20.58 -24.89 14.18
N THR A 285 -21.38 -23.86 13.85
CA THR A 285 -21.05 -22.88 12.82
C THR A 285 -20.33 -21.69 13.45
N PHE A 286 -19.24 -21.30 12.83
CA PHE A 286 -18.39 -20.15 13.14
C PHE A 286 -18.57 -19.10 12.04
N THR A 287 -18.59 -17.82 12.43
CA THR A 287 -18.60 -16.70 11.49
C THR A 287 -17.41 -15.79 11.81
N SER A 288 -16.55 -15.57 10.82
CA SER A 288 -15.51 -14.54 10.86
C SER A 288 -15.91 -13.40 9.92
N THR A 289 -15.53 -12.16 10.26
CA THR A 289 -15.75 -11.00 9.40
C THR A 289 -14.49 -10.18 9.29
N SER A 290 -14.18 -9.72 8.07
CA SER A 290 -13.04 -8.83 7.82
C SER A 290 -13.43 -7.75 6.81
N SER A 291 -12.76 -6.60 6.92
CA SER A 291 -13.10 -5.38 6.20
C SER A 291 -12.00 -4.32 6.30
N HIS A 292 -10.75 -4.68 5.98
CA HIS A 292 -9.61 -3.80 6.23
C HIS A 292 -9.69 -2.42 5.52
N SER A 293 -10.37 -2.31 4.38
CA SER A 293 -10.31 -1.09 3.55
C SER A 293 -11.62 -0.64 2.86
N GLY A 294 -12.64 -1.50 2.74
CA GLY A 294 -13.93 -1.11 2.11
C GLY A 294 -14.81 -0.16 2.95
N GLY A 295 -14.57 -0.07 4.27
CA GLY A 295 -15.44 0.68 5.19
C GLY A 295 -16.83 0.04 5.38
N PRO A 296 -17.72 0.63 6.20
CA PRO A 296 -18.96 -0.04 6.62
C PRO A 296 -19.99 -0.26 5.51
N ASN A 297 -19.92 0.54 4.43
CA ASN A 297 -20.90 0.56 3.34
C ASN A 297 -20.45 -0.20 2.07
N ALA A 298 -19.24 -0.77 2.04
CA ALA A 298 -18.79 -1.57 0.90
C ALA A 298 -19.63 -2.85 0.71
N PRO A 299 -19.74 -3.37 -0.54
CA PRO A 299 -20.45 -4.62 -0.82
C PRO A 299 -19.92 -5.79 0.01
N LEU A 300 -20.85 -6.55 0.59
CA LEU A 300 -20.54 -7.72 1.42
C LEU A 300 -20.49 -8.99 0.56
N VAL A 301 -19.32 -9.63 0.50
CA VAL A 301 -19.15 -10.99 -0.01
C VAL A 301 -19.35 -11.96 1.15
N ARG A 302 -20.21 -12.97 0.94
CA ARG A 302 -20.37 -14.11 1.85
C ARG A 302 -19.66 -15.32 1.26
N ILE A 303 -18.82 -15.98 2.06
CA ILE A 303 -18.00 -17.09 1.63
C ILE A 303 -18.24 -18.26 2.59
N ASN A 304 -18.81 -19.36 2.09
CA ASN A 304 -18.99 -20.57 2.89
C ASN A 304 -17.77 -21.47 2.71
N LEU A 305 -16.91 -21.51 3.72
CA LEU A 305 -15.65 -22.24 3.69
C LEU A 305 -15.84 -23.76 3.51
N ASN A 306 -16.98 -24.32 3.90
CA ASN A 306 -17.28 -25.74 3.63
C ASN A 306 -17.62 -26.03 2.14
N GLU A 307 -17.86 -24.99 1.33
CA GLU A 307 -18.37 -25.12 -0.05
C GLU A 307 -17.48 -24.43 -1.10
N THR A 308 -16.70 -23.41 -0.72
CA THR A 308 -15.80 -22.65 -1.61
C THR A 308 -14.43 -23.33 -1.74
N SER A 309 -13.94 -23.56 -2.96
CA SER A 309 -12.62 -24.12 -3.23
C SER A 309 -11.48 -23.09 -3.10
N ASP A 310 -10.24 -23.54 -3.08
CA ASP A 310 -9.07 -22.66 -2.95
C ASP A 310 -8.86 -21.82 -4.22
N GLU A 311 -9.17 -22.38 -5.39
CA GLU A 311 -9.19 -21.67 -6.68
C GLU A 311 -10.32 -20.62 -6.73
N GLU A 312 -11.46 -20.87 -6.09
CA GLU A 312 -12.53 -19.90 -5.95
C GLU A 312 -12.16 -18.78 -4.95
N LEU A 313 -11.51 -19.11 -3.83
CA LEU A 313 -10.95 -18.13 -2.89
C LEU A 313 -9.91 -17.22 -3.57
N GLU A 314 -9.03 -17.78 -4.40
CA GLU A 314 -8.05 -17.02 -5.18
C GLU A 314 -8.74 -16.10 -6.22
N ALA A 315 -9.69 -16.64 -6.99
CA ALA A 315 -10.44 -15.89 -8.00
C ALA A 315 -11.32 -14.77 -7.43
N LEU A 316 -11.74 -14.87 -6.17
CA LEU A 316 -12.48 -13.83 -5.43
C LEU A 316 -11.59 -12.70 -4.89
N GLY A 317 -10.27 -12.95 -4.74
CA GLY A 317 -9.48 -12.27 -3.71
C GLY A 317 -8.37 -11.30 -4.16
N ILE A 318 -7.69 -11.56 -5.27
CA ILE A 318 -6.45 -10.80 -5.57
C ILE A 318 -6.73 -9.40 -6.15
N ASP A 319 -6.73 -8.39 -5.27
CA ASP A 319 -6.81 -6.97 -5.64
C ASP A 319 -5.43 -6.36 -5.91
N TYR A 320 -4.94 -6.51 -7.14
CA TYR A 320 -3.74 -5.83 -7.62
C TYR A 320 -3.88 -4.29 -7.71
N SER A 321 -5.06 -3.70 -7.42
CA SER A 321 -5.26 -2.25 -7.36
C SER A 321 -5.03 -1.63 -5.97
N ILE A 322 -4.63 -2.43 -4.97
CA ILE A 322 -4.20 -1.99 -3.62
C ILE A 322 -3.00 -1.02 -3.63
N ILE A 323 -2.36 -0.81 -4.80
CA ILE A 323 -1.47 0.34 -5.04
C ILE A 323 -2.21 1.40 -5.89
N PRO A 324 -3.23 2.12 -5.34
CA PRO A 324 -3.99 3.12 -6.11
C PRO A 324 -3.11 4.26 -6.62
N TYR A 325 -1.98 4.46 -5.93
CA TYR A 325 -0.91 5.40 -6.21
C TYR A 325 -0.15 5.10 -7.53
N ARG A 326 -0.34 3.94 -8.18
CA ARG A 326 0.26 3.65 -9.50
C ARG A 326 -0.53 4.20 -10.69
N GLN A 327 -1.83 4.46 -10.56
CA GLN A 327 -2.72 4.76 -11.71
C GLN A 327 -3.71 5.93 -11.46
N GLY A 328 -3.55 6.67 -10.36
CA GLY A 328 -4.50 7.71 -9.96
C GLY A 328 -5.84 7.16 -9.48
N GLY A 329 -5.81 5.96 -8.88
CA GLY A 329 -6.97 5.10 -8.67
C GLY A 329 -7.78 5.32 -7.39
N LYS A 330 -8.05 6.57 -7.00
CA LYS A 330 -9.18 6.99 -6.12
C LYS A 330 -9.28 8.51 -6.03
#